data_AF-W0AIW7-F1
#
_entry.id   AF-W0AIW7-F1
#
_cell.length_a   1.000
_cell.length_b   1.000
_cell.length_c   1.000
_cell.angle_alpha   90.00
_cell.angle_beta   90.00
_cell.angle_gamma   90.00
#
_symmetry.space_group_name_H-M   'P 1'
#
loop_
_entity.id
_entity.type
_entity.pdbx_description
1 polymer ?
#
loop_
_entity_poly.entity_id
_entity_poly.type
_entity_poly.pdbx_seq_one_letter_code
_entity_poly.pdbx_strand_id
1 'polypeptide(L)'
;MATWERANPGRAAITELRCDDNQLWRLAVTPRPAGAGMAQAAMELATSLGVNPLALVNMLRFAESAAAFATANDDGEMLMAALDADEGKEDID
;
A
#
# COMPACT_ATOMS: atom_id res chain seq x y z
N MET A 1 0.89 -5.36 4.78
CA MET A 1 2.01 -5.83 5.61
C MET A 1 3.22 -6.14 4.74
N ALA A 2 3.15 -7.11 3.83
CA ALA A 2 4.28 -7.50 2.96
C ALA A 2 5.04 -6.33 2.27
N THR A 3 4.35 -5.34 1.72
CA THR A 3 4.99 -4.16 1.10
C THR A 3 5.82 -3.35 2.09
N TRP A 4 5.32 -3.17 3.31
CA TRP A 4 6.01 -2.43 4.36
C TRP A 4 7.25 -3.19 4.85
N GLU A 5 7.13 -4.51 5.06
CA GLU A 5 8.24 -5.36 5.51
C GLU A 5 9.36 -5.43 4.45
N ARG A 6 9.01 -5.52 3.17
CA ARG A 6 9.99 -5.46 2.07
C ARG A 6 10.76 -4.14 2.07
N ALA A 7 10.10 -3.04 2.43
CA ALA A 7 10.73 -1.72 2.51
C ALA A 7 11.47 -1.47 3.83
N ASN A 8 11.31 -2.34 4.84
CA ASN A 8 11.91 -2.19 6.16
C ASN A 8 12.63 -3.50 6.56
N PRO A 9 13.72 -3.87 5.85
CA PRO A 9 14.45 -5.11 6.15
C PRO A 9 14.97 -5.08 7.59
N GLY A 10 14.79 -6.21 8.29
CA GLY A 10 15.19 -6.35 9.70
C GLY A 10 14.17 -5.80 10.71
N ARG A 11 13.05 -5.21 10.26
CA ARG A 11 11.93 -4.83 11.15
C ARG A 11 10.74 -5.74 10.89
N ALA A 12 10.27 -6.40 11.94
CA ALA A 12 9.10 -7.26 11.87
C ALA A 12 7.83 -6.44 12.17
N ALA A 13 6.78 -6.62 11.36
CA ALA A 13 5.50 -5.96 11.56
C ALA A 13 4.93 -6.16 12.98
N ILE A 14 5.07 -7.39 13.50
CA ILE A 14 4.60 -7.78 14.83
C ILE A 14 5.21 -6.95 15.96
N THR A 15 6.51 -6.61 15.86
CA THR A 15 7.23 -5.80 16.84
C THR A 15 6.76 -4.36 16.83
N GLU A 16 6.57 -3.78 15.64
CA GLU A 16 6.13 -2.39 15.48
C GLU A 16 4.67 -2.20 15.91
N LEU A 17 3.82 -3.13 15.51
CA LEU A 17 2.41 -3.18 15.90
C LEU A 17 2.22 -3.56 17.36
N ARG A 18 3.25 -4.08 18.04
CA ARG A 18 3.20 -4.58 19.41
C ARG A 18 2.05 -5.58 19.59
N CYS A 19 1.93 -6.52 18.67
CA CYS A 19 0.83 -7.47 18.62
C CYS A 19 1.34 -8.91 18.71
N ASP A 20 0.44 -9.87 18.92
CA ASP A 20 0.71 -11.29 18.77
C ASP A 20 0.34 -11.79 17.35
N ASP A 21 0.60 -13.07 17.08
CA ASP A 21 0.31 -13.69 15.78
C ASP A 21 -1.19 -13.71 15.45
N ASN A 22 -2.06 -13.85 16.46
CA ASN A 22 -3.51 -13.87 16.25
C ASN A 22 -4.01 -12.47 15.87
N GLN A 23 -3.56 -11.44 16.57
CA GLN A 23 -3.85 -10.05 16.24
C GLN A 23 -3.30 -9.68 14.87
N LEU A 24 -2.10 -10.14 14.53
CA LEU A 24 -1.50 -9.95 13.20
C LEU A 24 -2.32 -10.63 12.11
N TRP A 25 -2.78 -11.87 12.35
CA TRP A 25 -3.64 -12.60 11.43
C TRP A 25 -4.98 -11.90 11.24
N ARG A 26 -5.63 -11.48 12.34
CA ARG A 26 -6.88 -10.70 12.30
C ARG A 26 -6.70 -9.41 11.51
N LEU A 27 -5.60 -8.71 11.71
CA LEU A 27 -5.28 -7.51 10.95
C LEU A 27 -5.07 -7.81 9.46
N ALA A 28 -4.42 -8.93 9.13
CA ALA A 28 -4.16 -9.33 7.75
C ALA A 28 -5.44 -9.68 6.96
N VAL A 29 -6.45 -10.25 7.62
CA VAL A 29 -7.73 -10.62 6.99
C VAL A 29 -8.80 -9.52 7.07
N THR A 30 -8.59 -8.49 7.90
CA THR A 30 -9.53 -7.37 8.00
C THR A 30 -9.36 -6.43 6.80
N PRO A 31 -10.46 -5.98 6.15
CA PRO A 31 -10.39 -4.98 5.09
C PRO A 31 -9.63 -3.73 5.54
N ARG A 32 -8.71 -3.26 4.70
CA ARG A 32 -7.89 -2.09 5.03
C ARG A 32 -8.69 -0.81 4.81
N PRO A 33 -8.67 0.11 5.79
CA PRO A 33 -9.16 1.47 5.57
C PRO A 33 -8.37 2.15 4.45
N ALA A 34 -9.03 2.99 3.66
CA ALA A 34 -8.42 3.76 2.57
C ALA A 34 -9.04 5.15 2.43
N GLY A 35 -8.32 6.06 1.77
CA GLY A 35 -8.81 7.39 1.40
C GLY A 35 -8.87 8.39 2.56
N ALA A 36 -9.71 9.43 2.42
CA ALA A 36 -9.74 10.59 3.32
C ALA A 36 -10.02 10.26 4.81
N GLY A 37 -10.67 9.13 5.09
CA GLY A 37 -10.96 8.65 6.46
C GLY A 37 -10.00 7.59 6.98
N MET A 38 -8.96 7.22 6.22
CA MET A 38 -8.09 6.07 6.54
C MET A 38 -7.46 6.16 7.93
N ALA A 39 -6.94 7.34 8.31
CA ALA A 39 -6.25 7.49 9.59
C ALA A 39 -7.19 7.24 10.79
N GLN A 40 -8.42 7.76 10.75
CA GLN A 40 -9.39 7.57 11.83
C GLN A 40 -9.86 6.11 11.89
N ALA A 41 -10.27 5.54 10.76
CA ALA A 41 -10.70 4.15 10.70
C ALA A 41 -9.58 3.16 11.10
N ALA A 42 -8.32 3.48 10.79
CA ALA A 42 -7.17 2.71 11.24
C ALA A 42 -6.96 2.80 12.75
N MET A 43 -7.17 3.96 13.38
CA MET A 43 -7.10 4.11 14.84
C MET A 43 -8.20 3.29 15.55
N GLU A 44 -9.43 3.34 15.03
CA GLU A 44 -10.55 2.56 15.55
C GLU A 44 -10.29 1.05 15.40
N LEU A 45 -9.83 0.62 14.23
CA LEU A 45 -9.44 -0.76 13.98
C LEU A 45 -8.33 -1.21 14.93
N ALA A 46 -7.27 -0.41 15.08
CA ALA A 46 -6.17 -0.73 15.97
C ALA A 46 -6.62 -0.90 17.42
N THR A 47 -7.50 0.00 17.89
CA THR A 47 -8.10 -0.06 19.22
C THR A 47 -8.92 -1.34 19.41
N SER A 48 -9.73 -1.71 18.41
CA SER A 48 -10.54 -2.94 18.44
C SER A 48 -9.72 -4.22 18.44
N LEU A 49 -8.55 -4.20 17.79
CA LEU A 49 -7.64 -5.34 17.70
C LEU A 49 -6.60 -5.36 18.81
N GLY A 50 -6.47 -4.30 19.60
CA GLY A 50 -5.47 -4.18 20.66
C GLY A 50 -4.04 -4.06 20.13
N VAL A 51 -3.84 -3.39 18.99
CA VAL A 51 -2.52 -3.17 18.36
C VAL A 51 -2.16 -1.69 18.41
N ASN A 52 -0.88 -1.38 18.20
CA ASN A 52 -0.35 -0.01 18.21
C ASN A 52 -1.01 0.86 17.10
N PRO A 53 -1.84 1.86 17.44
CA PRO A 53 -2.60 2.63 16.46
C PRO A 53 -1.72 3.48 15.55
N LEU A 54 -0.69 4.11 16.11
CA LEU A 54 0.21 4.97 15.34
C LEU A 54 1.05 4.16 14.34
N ALA A 55 1.52 2.99 14.76
CA ALA A 55 2.23 2.08 13.86
C ALA A 55 1.34 1.64 12.70
N LEU A 56 0.09 1.25 12.99
CA LEU A 56 -0.85 0.84 11.94
C LEU A 56 -1.12 1.95 10.93
N VAL A 57 -1.42 3.17 11.40
CA VAL A 57 -1.66 4.34 10.52
C VAL A 57 -0.44 4.59 9.62
N ASN A 58 0.77 4.58 10.18
CA ASN A 58 1.99 4.82 9.42
C ASN A 58 2.24 3.74 8.36
N MET A 59 2.00 2.47 8.70
CA MET A 59 2.14 1.36 7.75
C MET A 59 1.11 1.44 6.61
N LEU A 60 -0.13 1.85 6.90
CA LEU A 60 -1.18 2.01 5.89
C LEU A 60 -0.91 3.20 4.97
N ARG A 61 -0.46 4.34 5.52
CA ARG A 61 -0.02 5.49 4.72
C ARG A 61 1.14 5.13 3.78
N PHE A 62 2.14 4.42 4.31
CA PHE A 62 3.23 3.93 3.50
C PHE A 62 2.73 3.04 2.34
N ALA A 63 1.79 2.14 2.64
CA ALA A 63 1.23 1.26 1.62
C ALA A 63 0.43 2.01 0.54
N GLU A 64 -0.37 3.02 0.91
CA GLU A 64 -1.07 3.87 -0.07
C GLU A 64 -0.09 4.67 -0.94
N SER A 65 0.93 5.28 -0.35
CA SER A 65 1.96 6.00 -1.11
C SER A 65 2.72 5.07 -2.06
N ALA A 66 3.12 3.90 -1.57
CA ALA A 66 3.83 2.91 -2.39
C ALA A 66 2.96 2.41 -3.57
N ALA A 67 1.66 2.21 -3.35
CA ALA A 67 0.73 1.84 -4.41
C ALA A 67 0.57 2.96 -5.46
N ALA A 68 0.43 4.21 -5.02
CA ALA A 68 0.31 5.36 -5.92
C ALA A 68 1.57 5.56 -6.79
N PHE A 69 2.77 5.29 -6.25
CA PHE A 69 4.00 5.33 -7.03
C PHE A 69 4.12 4.17 -8.02
N ALA A 70 3.67 2.96 -7.64
CA ALA A 70 3.66 1.82 -8.55
C ALA A 70 2.73 2.08 -9.75
N THR A 71 1.52 2.58 -9.51
CA THR A 71 0.59 2.92 -10.59
C THR A 71 1.11 4.04 -11.50
N ALA A 72 1.78 5.06 -10.93
CA ALA A 72 2.37 6.13 -11.73
C ALA A 72 3.51 5.64 -12.64
N ASN A 73 4.22 4.57 -12.25
CA ASN A 73 5.27 3.98 -13.06
C ASN A 73 4.71 3.07 -14.16
N ASP A 74 3.64 2.33 -13.88
CA ASP A 74 2.93 1.50 -14.87
C ASP A 74 2.25 2.38 -15.96
N ASP A 75 1.72 3.55 -15.58
CA ASP A 75 1.19 4.53 -16.54
C ASP A 75 2.28 5.05 -17.50
N GLY A 76 3.55 5.06 -17.08
CA GLY A 76 4.69 5.39 -17.93
C GLY A 76 4.92 4.37 -19.05
N GLU A 77 4.68 3.09 -18.78
CA GLU A 77 4.75 2.02 -19.79
C GLU A 77 3.57 2.12 -20.77
N MET A 78 2.38 2.48 -20.29
CA MET A 78 1.22 2.74 -21.14
C MET A 78 1.42 3.98 -22.04
N LEU A 79 2.06 5.03 -21.55
CA LEU A 79 2.43 6.21 -22.34
C LEU A 79 3.49 5.88 -23.40
N MET A 80 4.48 5.05 -23.09
CA MET A 80 5.47 4.59 -24.07
C MET A 80 4.83 3.72 -25.15
N ALA A 81 3.94 2.80 -24.78
CA ALA A 81 3.19 1.99 -25.74
C ALA A 81 2.25 2.84 -26.63
N ALA A 82 1.68 3.94 -26.09
CA ALA A 82 0.84 4.85 -26.86
C ALA A 82 1.65 5.71 -27.85
N LEU A 83 2.89 6.09 -27.49
CA LEU A 83 3.80 6.83 -28.37
C LEU A 83 4.34 5.93 -29.51
N ASP A 84 4.73 4.68 -29.21
CA ASP A 84 5.17 3.72 -30.23
C ASP A 84 4.05 3.36 -31.23
N ALA A 85 2.78 3.44 -30.82
CA ALA A 85 1.63 3.19 -31.70
C ALA A 85 1.31 4.36 -32.65
N ASP A 86 1.89 5.54 -32.44
CA ASP A 86 1.69 6.73 -33.28
C ASP A 86 2.85 6.93 -34.28
N GLU A 87 4.07 6.49 -33.97
CA GLU A 87 5.19 6.44 -34.93
C GLU A 87 5.00 5.38 -36.06
N GLY A 88 4.00 4.50 -35.94
CA GLY A 88 3.65 3.51 -36.96
C GLY A 88 2.63 3.97 -38.02
N LYS A 89 2.25 5.25 -38.07
CA LYS A 89 1.31 5.80 -39.07
C LYS A 89 1.93 6.89 -39.97
N GLU A 90 3.19 6.72 -40.37
CA GLU A 90 3.64 7.33 -41.63
C GLU A 90 3.61 6.28 -42.74
N ASP A 91 3.09 6.72 -43.89
CA ASP A 91 2.91 6.03 -45.17
C ASP A 91 1.67 5.13 -45.32
N ILE A 92 0.63 5.68 -45.96
CA ILE A 92 0.15 5.31 -47.31
C ILE A 92 -0.92 6.35 -47.73
N ASP A 93 -0.52 7.31 -48.56
CA ASP A 93 -1.03 7.48 -49.95
C ASP A 93 -0.25 8.59 -50.68
#